data_AF-A0A8J7Y2Q1-F1
#
_entry.id   AF-A0A8J7Y2Q1-F1
#
_cell.length_a   1.000
_cell.length_b   1.000
_cell.length_c   1.000
_cell.angle_alpha   90.00
_cell.angle_beta   90.00
_cell.angle_gamma   90.00
#
_symmetry.space_group_name_H-M   'P 1'
#
loop_
_entity.id
_entity.type
_entity.pdbx_description
1 polymer ?
#
loop_
_entity_poly.entity_id
_entity_poly.type
_entity_poly.pdbx_seq_one_letter_code
_entity_poly.pdbx_strand_id
1 'polypeptide(L)' 'MAPHVDDTIADRSLSETGDGDVVTVCAECDGELDPGERTPTVATVADGVTVYLFCDEDCKAAFQRD' A
#
# COMPACT_ATOMS: atom_id res chain seq x y z
N MET A 1 -1.97 -42.88 18.30
CA MET A 1 -1.53 -41.89 17.30
C MET A 1 -2.71 -41.01 16.98
N ALA A 2 -2.82 -39.84 17.59
CA ALA A 2 -3.76 -38.81 17.19
C ALA A 2 -2.90 -37.57 16.89
N PRO A 3 -2.81 -37.12 15.63
CA PRO A 3 -2.11 -35.88 15.32
C PRO A 3 -2.96 -34.73 15.87
N HIS A 4 -2.63 -34.30 17.08
CA HIS A 4 -2.96 -32.95 17.52
C HIS A 4 -1.92 -32.01 16.92
N VAL A 5 -2.34 -30.77 16.67
CA VAL A 5 -1.55 -29.62 16.21
C VAL A 5 -1.40 -29.56 14.70
N ASP A 6 -2.32 -28.82 14.05
CA ASP A 6 -1.93 -27.61 13.31
C ASP A 6 -3.14 -26.69 12.99
N ASP A 7 -4.02 -26.42 13.95
CA ASP A 7 -5.10 -25.43 13.75
C ASP A 7 -4.63 -24.00 14.12
N THR A 8 -3.47 -23.89 14.79
CA THR A 8 -2.92 -22.62 15.30
C THR A 8 -2.12 -21.84 14.26
N ILE A 9 -1.89 -22.38 13.05
CA ILE A 9 -1.20 -21.65 11.98
C ILE A 9 -2.18 -20.77 11.18
N ALA A 10 -3.45 -21.18 11.07
CA ALA A 10 -4.46 -20.40 10.36
C ALA A 10 -4.83 -19.09 11.08
N ASP A 11 -4.85 -19.09 12.42
CA ASP A 11 -5.35 -17.97 13.24
C ASP A 11 -4.34 -16.80 13.39
N ARG A 12 -3.04 -17.08 13.21
CA ARG A 12 -1.99 -16.04 13.34
C ARG A 12 -1.85 -15.14 12.12
N SER A 13 -2.43 -15.52 10.98
CA SER A 13 -2.32 -14.72 9.75
C SER A 13 -3.30 -13.54 9.69
N LEU A 14 -4.35 -13.55 10.52
CA LEU A 14 -5.37 -12.49 10.57
C LEU A 14 -5.12 -11.45 11.67
N SER A 15 -4.25 -11.75 12.64
CA SER A 15 -4.08 -10.94 13.85
C SER A 15 -3.04 -9.82 13.74
N GLU A 16 -2.30 -9.74 12.63
CA GLU A 16 -1.20 -8.77 12.45
C GLU A 16 -1.48 -7.71 11.38
N THR A 17 -2.71 -7.64 10.87
CA THR A 17 -3.16 -6.42 10.16
C THR A 17 -3.61 -5.45 11.22
N GLY A 18 -2.65 -4.86 11.94
CA GLY A 18 -2.97 -3.80 12.89
C GLY A 18 -3.83 -2.76 12.19
N ASP A 19 -4.86 -2.29 12.87
CA ASP A 19 -5.59 -1.05 12.60
C ASP A 19 -4.66 0.19 12.69
N GLY A 20 -3.44 0.09 12.17
CA GLY A 20 -2.70 1.25 11.74
C GLY A 20 -3.42 1.72 10.50
N ASP A 21 -4.14 2.83 10.63
CA ASP A 21 -4.68 3.58 9.51
C ASP A 21 -3.60 3.58 8.41
N VAL A 22 -3.82 2.82 7.34
CA VAL A 22 -2.85 2.73 6.24
C VAL A 22 -3.01 4.02 5.47
N VAL A 23 -2.38 5.07 6.00
CA VAL A 23 -2.35 6.38 5.40
C VAL A 23 -1.58 6.24 4.11
N THR A 24 -2.29 6.39 3.00
CA THR A 24 -1.66 6.45 1.69
C THR A 24 -1.10 7.86 1.54
N VAL A 25 0.16 8.00 1.13
CA VAL A 25 0.79 9.33 0.96
C VAL A 25 1.30 9.50 -0.46
N CYS A 26 1.32 10.74 -0.94
CA CYS A 26 1.88 11.09 -2.22
C CYS A 26 3.40 10.94 -2.21
N ALA A 27 3.94 10.22 -3.20
CA ALA A 27 5.37 9.97 -3.30
C ALA A 27 6.21 11.21 -3.65
N GLU A 28 5.58 12.30 -4.10
CA GLU A 28 6.27 13.55 -4.44
C GLU A 28 6.22 14.58 -3.31
N CYS A 29 5.03 14.83 -2.75
CA CYS A 29 4.80 15.92 -1.80
C CYS A 29 4.47 15.46 -0.37
N ASP A 30 4.51 14.15 -0.10
CA ASP A 30 4.14 13.53 1.18
C ASP A 30 2.73 13.88 1.68
N GLY A 31 1.87 14.37 0.78
CA GLY A 31 0.49 14.72 1.08
C GLY A 31 -0.34 13.46 1.37
N GLU A 32 -1.18 13.53 2.40
CA GLU A 32 -2.14 12.47 2.73
C GLU A 32 -3.13 12.27 1.57
N LEU A 33 -3.24 11.03 1.13
CA LEU A 33 -4.17 10.57 0.11
C LEU A 33 -5.27 9.81 0.82
N ASP A 34 -6.45 10.43 0.88
CA ASP A 34 -7.65 9.78 1.37
C ASP A 34 -8.06 8.64 0.41
N PRO A 35 -7.96 7.37 0.82
CA PRO A 35 -8.33 6.24 -0.03
C PRO A 35 -9.85 6.18 -0.30
N GLY A 36 -10.65 6.93 0.47
CA GLY A 36 -12.11 6.97 0.37
C GLY A 36 -12.69 8.08 -0.51
N GLU A 37 -11.97 9.17 -0.75
CA GLU A 37 -12.51 10.36 -1.43
C GLU A 37 -11.97 10.57 -2.85
N ARG A 38 -10.75 10.14 -3.13
CA ARG A 38 -10.14 10.30 -4.45
C ARG A 38 -9.32 9.08 -4.83
N THR A 39 -9.53 8.58 -6.04
CA THR A 39 -8.63 7.58 -6.63
C THR A 39 -7.28 8.25 -6.90
N PRO A 40 -6.20 7.90 -6.19
CA PRO A 40 -4.91 8.53 -6.42
C PRO A 40 -4.36 8.15 -7.79
N THR A 41 -3.51 9.00 -8.34
CA THR A 41 -2.81 8.71 -9.58
C THR A 41 -1.70 7.69 -9.28
N VAL A 42 -1.59 6.64 -10.10
CA VAL A 42 -0.62 5.55 -9.87
C VAL A 42 0.48 5.56 -10.93
N ALA A 43 1.73 5.32 -10.53
CA ALA A 43 2.82 4.96 -11.43
C ALA A 43 3.57 3.72 -10.94
N THR A 44 3.78 2.78 -11.85
CA THR A 44 4.62 1.61 -11.65
C THR A 44 6.00 1.88 -12.22
N VAL A 45 7.05 1.59 -11.45
CA VAL A 45 8.43 1.64 -11.95
C VAL A 45 8.76 0.39 -12.75
N ALA A 46 9.84 0.45 -13.54
CA ALA A 46 10.28 -0.61 -14.45
C ALA A 46 10.55 -1.96 -13.74
N ASP A 47 10.83 -1.93 -12.43
CA ASP A 47 11.00 -3.13 -11.62
C ASP A 47 9.68 -3.91 -11.41
N GLY A 48 8.52 -3.30 -11.70
CA GLY A 48 7.20 -3.93 -11.68
C GLY A 48 6.65 -4.28 -10.29
N VAL A 49 7.50 -4.19 -9.25
CA VAL A 49 7.14 -4.53 -7.86
C VAL A 49 6.76 -3.29 -7.04
N THR A 50 7.27 -2.11 -7.40
CA THR A 50 6.99 -0.89 -6.64
C THR A 50 5.92 -0.05 -7.31
N VAL A 51 4.89 0.30 -6.52
CA VAL A 51 3.76 1.13 -6.93
C VAL A 51 3.83 2.45 -6.16
N TYR A 52 3.92 3.57 -6.89
CA TYR A 52 3.90 4.91 -6.32
C TYR A 52 2.52 5.55 -6.52
N LEU A 53 2.06 6.25 -5.49
CA LEU A 53 0.77 6.93 -5.44
C LEU A 53 1.01 8.44 -5.45
N PHE A 54 0.18 9.18 -6.18
CA PHE A 54 0.32 10.62 -6.37
C PHE A 54 -1.04 11.31 -6.20
N CYS A 55 -1.03 12.52 -5.62
CA CYS A 55 -2.23 13.36 -5.48
C CYS A 55 -2.86 13.67 -6.84
N ASP A 56 -2.01 14.05 -7.78
CA ASP A 56 -2.41 14.59 -9.08
C ASP A 56 -1.44 14.16 -10.18
N GLU A 57 -1.83 14.39 -11.44
CA GLU A 57 -0.99 14.09 -12.60
C GLU A 57 0.30 14.91 -12.64
N ASP A 58 0.31 16.12 -12.05
CA ASP A 58 1.50 16.99 -11.99
C ASP A 58 2.60 16.37 -11.12
N CYS A 59 2.25 15.89 -9.92
CA CYS A 59 3.15 15.16 -9.03
C CYS A 59 3.75 13.93 -9.71
N LYS A 60 2.90 13.16 -10.42
CA LYS A 60 3.37 12.01 -11.20
C LYS A 60 4.33 12.44 -12.31
N ALA A 61 4.01 13.50 -13.05
CA ALA A 61 4.85 13.98 -14.13
C ALA A 61 6.19 14.53 -13.61
N ALA A 62 6.21 15.17 -12.45
CA ALA A 62 7.45 15.59 -11.78
C ALA A 62 8.32 14.38 -11.41
N PHE A 63 7.73 13.36 -10.78
CA PHE A 63 8.43 12.13 -10.40
C PHE A 63 8.99 11.35 -11.59
N GLN A 64 8.29 11.34 -12.74
CA GLN A 64 8.74 10.65 -13.95
C GLN A 64 9.84 11.41 -14.73
N ARG A 65 10.15 12.65 -14.34
CA ARG A 65 11.17 13.49 -15.00
C ARG A 65 12.52 13.49 -14.29
N ASP A 66 12.57 13.00 -13.06
CA ASP A 66 13.81 12.75 -12.30
C ASP A 66 14.44 11.41 -12.73
#